data_AF-A0A973TN17-F1
#
_entry.id   AF-A0A973TN17-F1
#
_cell.length_a   1.000
_cell.length_b   1.000
_cell.length_c   1.000
_cell.angle_alpha   90.00
_cell.angle_beta   90.00
_cell.angle_gamma   90.00
#
_symmetry.space_group_name_H-M   'P 1'
#
loop_
_entity.id
_entity.type
_entity.pdbx_description
1 polymer ?
#
loop_
_entity_poly.entity_id
_entity_poly.type
_entity_poly.pdbx_seq_one_letter_code
_entity_poly.pdbx_strand_id
1 'polypeptide(L)'
;MTIASAALLLFLILDPLGNIPVFLGLLKPLQPARRRIVLARELLIALVVLMVFLWGGKYALELMHLRQESVSIAGGIVLFLIGLRMIFPPPEG
;
A
#
# COMPACT_ATOMS: atom_id res chain seq x y z
N MET A 1 8.48 8.48 -22.03
CA MET A 1 8.84 7.78 -20.79
C MET A 1 9.18 6.34 -21.15
N THR A 2 10.44 5.93 -21.07
CA THR A 2 10.88 4.58 -21.45
C THR A 2 10.40 3.57 -20.42
N ILE A 3 9.98 2.37 -20.86
CA ILE A 3 9.44 1.29 -20.01
C ILE A 3 10.38 0.98 -18.82
N ALA A 4 11.70 1.15 -19.01
CA ALA A 4 12.70 1.03 -17.97
C ALA A 4 12.51 2.01 -16.79
N SER A 5 12.17 3.28 -17.06
CA SER A 5 11.92 4.26 -16.00
C SER A 5 10.65 3.92 -15.21
N ALA A 6 9.59 3.46 -15.89
CA ALA A 6 8.37 3.03 -15.21
C ALA A 6 8.62 1.79 -14.35
N ALA A 7 9.38 0.81 -14.86
CA ALA A 7 9.77 -0.38 -14.10
C ALA A 7 10.60 -0.01 -12.86
N LEU A 8 11.56 0.91 -13.00
CA LEU A 8 12.39 1.38 -11.89
C LEU A 8 11.56 2.10 -10.82
N LEU A 9 10.65 3.00 -11.23
CA LEU A 9 9.75 3.70 -10.31
C LEU A 9 8.83 2.72 -9.57
N LEU A 10 8.21 1.78 -10.28
CA LEU A 10 7.37 0.76 -9.66
C LEU A 10 8.16 -0.14 -8.71
N PHE A 11 9.38 -0.54 -9.08
CA PHE A 11 10.26 -1.33 -8.20
C PHE A 11 10.59 -0.57 -6.92
N LEU A 12 10.88 0.72 -7.02
CA LEU A 12 11.20 1.57 -5.88
C LEU A 12 9.96 1.80 -4.98
N ILE A 13 8.79 2.00 -5.58
CA ILE A 13 7.51 2.20 -4.86
C ILE A 13 7.06 0.93 -4.14
N LEU A 14 7.21 -0.24 -4.76
CA LEU A 14 6.80 -1.53 -4.19
C LEU A 14 7.74 -2.02 -3.08
N ASP A 15 8.96 -1.48 -3.02
CA ASP A 15 10.03 -1.84 -2.08
C ASP A 15 10.10 -3.34 -1.75
N PRO A 16 10.35 -4.19 -2.76
CA PRO A 16 10.35 -5.64 -2.56
C PRO A 16 11.46 -6.07 -1.58
N LEU A 17 12.59 -5.35 -1.55
CA LEU A 17 13.73 -5.68 -0.68
C LEU A 17 13.44 -5.38 0.79
N GLY A 18 12.84 -4.23 1.10
CA GLY A 18 12.46 -3.87 2.46
C GLY A 18 11.34 -4.76 3.00
N ASN A 19 10.44 -5.23 2.14
CA ASN A 19 9.28 -6.01 2.56
C ASN A 19 9.57 -7.50 2.79
N ILE A 20 10.61 -8.09 2.16
CA ILE A 20 11.00 -9.51 2.36
C ILE A 20 11.24 -9.88 3.83
N PRO A 21 12.10 -9.18 4.60
CA PRO A 21 12.36 -9.54 6.00
C PRO A 21 11.13 -9.35 6.90
N VAL A 22 10.31 -8.32 6.65
CA VAL A 22 9.03 -8.09 7.34
C VAL A 22 8.08 -9.26 7.08
N PHE A 23 7.94 -9.65 5.82
CA PHE A 23 7.08 -10.76 5.40
C PHE A 23 7.55 -12.10 5.97
N LEU A 24 8.87 -12.35 6.00
CA LEU A 24 9.46 -13.53 6.63
C LEU A 24 9.29 -13.52 8.15
N GLY A 25 9.37 -12.36 8.79
CA GLY A 25 9.12 -12.18 10.23
C GLY A 25 7.68 -12.49 10.60
N LEU A 26 6.71 -12.00 9.82
CA LEU A 26 5.29 -12.26 10.00
C LEU A 26 4.91 -13.73 9.75
N LEU A 27 5.63 -14.41 8.86
CA LEU A 27 5.42 -15.83 8.54
C LEU A 27 6.19 -16.79 9.46
N LYS A 28 7.19 -16.32 10.20
CA LYS A 28 8.06 -17.13 11.10
C LYS A 28 7.30 -17.94 12.17
N PRO A 29 6.24 -17.43 12.80
CA PRO A 29 5.48 -18.21 13.80
C PRO A 29 4.45 -19.17 13.18
N LEU A 30 4.26 -19.18 11.86
CA LEU A 30 3.23 -19.99 11.20
C LEU A 30 3.77 -21.35 10.73
N GLN A 31 3.05 -22.42 11.08
CA GLN A 31 3.36 -23.78 10.63
C GLN A 31 3.40 -23.86 9.08
N PRO A 32 4.40 -24.54 8.48
CA PRO A 32 4.61 -24.56 7.03
C PRO A 32 3.40 -25.07 6.22
N ALA A 33 2.57 -25.95 6.81
CA ALA A 33 1.34 -26.45 6.20
C ALA A 33 0.21 -25.40 6.12
N ARG A 34 0.09 -24.51 7.12
CA ARG A 34 -0.91 -23.42 7.14
C ARG A 34 -0.42 -22.13 6.45
N ARG A 35 0.89 -21.97 6.32
CA ARG A 35 1.53 -20.80 5.70
C ARG A 35 1.00 -20.48 4.30
N ARG A 36 0.80 -21.50 3.45
CA ARG A 36 0.25 -21.32 2.08
C ARG A 36 -1.22 -20.93 2.06
N ILE A 37 -2.03 -21.48 2.98
CA ILE A 37 -3.47 -21.20 3.05
C ILE A 37 -3.70 -19.76 3.53
N VAL A 38 -2.94 -19.33 4.54
CA VAL A 38 -2.99 -17.94 5.02
C VAL A 38 -2.52 -17.00 3.92
N LEU A 39 -1.42 -17.30 3.23
CA LEU A 39 -0.96 -16.48 2.09
C LEU A 39 -2.03 -16.33 1.01
N ALA A 40 -2.63 -17.44 0.59
CA ALA A 40 -3.67 -17.44 -0.43
C ALA A 40 -4.90 -16.63 0.02
N ARG A 41 -5.27 -16.73 1.30
CA ARG A 41 -6.37 -15.95 1.87
C ARG A 41 -6.08 -14.45 1.91
N GLU A 42 -4.89 -14.05 2.37
CA GLU A 42 -4.47 -12.64 2.39
C GLU A 42 -4.40 -12.06 0.98
N LEU A 43 -3.82 -12.81 0.03
CA LEU A 43 -3.79 -12.43 -1.39
C LEU A 43 -5.21 -12.29 -1.97
N LEU A 44 -6.13 -13.19 -1.59
CA LEU A 44 -7.52 -13.13 -2.04
C LEU A 44 -8.27 -11.95 -1.42
N ILE A 45 -8.01 -11.62 -0.14
CA ILE A 45 -8.56 -10.42 0.50
C ILE A 45 -8.04 -9.17 -0.22
N ALA A 46 -6.73 -9.07 -0.46
CA ALA A 46 -6.13 -7.95 -1.19
C ALA A 46 -6.73 -7.81 -2.61
N LEU A 47 -6.92 -8.93 -3.31
CA LEU A 47 -7.55 -8.96 -4.63
C LEU A 47 -9.00 -8.46 -4.60
N VAL A 48 -9.79 -8.92 -3.62
CA VAL A 48 -11.19 -8.48 -3.45
C VAL A 48 -11.25 -6.99 -3.13
N VAL A 49 -10.40 -6.50 -2.22
CA VAL A 49 -10.32 -5.06 -1.90
C VAL A 49 -9.96 -4.24 -3.14
N LEU A 50 -8.96 -4.69 -3.92
CA LEU A 50 -8.60 -4.07 -5.20
C LEU A 50 -9.76 -4.04 -6.18
N MET A 51 -10.49 -5.15 -6.35
CA MET A 51 -11.66 -5.24 -7.22
C MET A 51 -12.77 -4.28 -6.78
N VAL A 52 -13.05 -4.21 -5.48
CA VAL A 52 -14.03 -3.27 -4.91
C VAL A 52 -13.61 -1.83 -5.17
N PHE A 53 -12.34 -1.48 -4.98
CA PHE A 53 -11.84 -0.12 -5.27
C PHE A 53 -11.80 0.18 -6.76
N LEU A 54 -11.52 -0.80 -7.61
CA LEU A 54 -11.48 -0.63 -9.06
C LEU A 54 -12.87 -0.25 -9.61
N TRP A 55 -13.92 -0.94 -9.14
CA TRP A 55 -15.29 -0.68 -9.58
C TRP A 55 -15.97 0.45 -8.78
N GLY A 56 -15.77 0.50 -7.47
CA GLY A 56 -16.41 1.43 -6.56
C GLY A 56 -15.65 2.73 -6.32
N GLY A 57 -14.36 2.82 -6.67
CA GLY A 57 -13.51 3.97 -6.35
C GLY A 57 -13.99 5.27 -7.00
N LYS A 58 -14.43 5.21 -8.27
CA LYS A 58 -15.00 6.40 -8.95
C LYS A 58 -16.32 6.84 -8.31
N TYR A 59 -17.20 5.89 -8.00
CA TYR A 59 -18.46 6.16 -7.32
C TYR A 59 -18.24 6.74 -5.90
N ALA A 60 -17.25 6.25 -5.17
CA ALA A 60 -16.89 6.77 -3.86
C ALA A 60 -16.37 8.22 -3.94
N LEU A 61 -15.54 8.52 -4.94
CA LEU A 61 -15.05 9.88 -5.20
C LEU A 61 -16.18 10.84 -5.55
N GLU A 62 -17.09 10.41 -6.44
CA GLU A 62 -18.22 11.19 -6.91
C GLU A 62 -19.25 11.45 -5.81
N LEU A 63 -19.51 10.48 -4.94
CA LEU A 63 -20.37 10.64 -3.76
C LEU A 63 -19.86 11.74 -2.82
N MET A 64 -18.54 11.84 -2.65
CA MET A 64 -17.91 12.87 -1.83
C MET A 64 -17.73 14.22 -2.56
N HIS A 65 -18.17 14.34 -3.83
CA HIS A 65 -17.90 15.50 -4.70
C HIS A 65 -16.41 15.84 -4.82
N LEU A 66 -15.54 14.85 -4.60
CA LEU A 66 -14.10 15.03 -4.67
C LEU A 66 -13.62 14.66 -6.07
N ARG A 67 -12.83 15.56 -6.66
CA ARG A 67 -12.14 15.22 -7.90
C ARG A 67 -10.97 14.28 -7.58
N GLN A 68 -10.66 13.40 -8.53
CA GLN A 68 -9.54 12.46 -8.39
C GLN A 68 -8.22 13.19 -8.12
N GLU A 69 -8.06 14.39 -8.71
CA GLU A 69 -6.91 15.28 -8.46
C GLU A 69 -6.83 15.73 -7.00
N SER A 70 -7.96 16.07 -6.37
CA SER A 70 -8.01 16.52 -4.97
C SER A 70 -7.56 15.42 -4.01
N VAL A 71 -7.98 14.17 -4.25
CA VAL A 71 -7.56 13.03 -3.43
C VAL A 71 -6.07 12.73 -3.61
N SER A 72 -5.54 12.85 -4.84
CA SER A 72 -4.11 12.70 -5.09
C SER A 72 -3.28 13.77 -4.37
N ILE A 73 -3.74 15.03 -4.36
CA ILE A 73 -3.06 16.13 -3.66
C ILE A 73 -3.12 15.92 -2.14
N ALA A 74 -4.29 15.58 -1.60
CA ALA A 74 -4.46 15.32 -0.17
C ALA A 74 -3.59 14.13 0.30
N GLY A 75 -3.55 13.05 -0.48
CA GLY A 75 -2.70 11.90 -0.22
C GLY A 75 -1.22 12.27 -0.19
N GLY A 76 -0.76 13.11 -1.14
CA GLY A 76 0.61 13.63 -1.14
C GLY A 76 0.93 14.45 0.11
N ILE A 77 0.01 15.31 0.55
CA ILE A 77 0.17 16.09 1.80
C ILE A 77 0.22 15.16 3.02
N VAL A 78 -0.66 14.16 3.09
CA VAL A 78 -0.67 13.19 4.21
C VAL A 78 0.64 12.40 4.26
N LEU A 79 1.13 11.91 3.11
CA LEU A 79 2.42 11.20 3.04
C LEU A 79 3.59 12.09 3.44
N PHE A 80 3.58 13.36 3.01
CA PHE A 80 4.57 14.34 3.43
C PHE A 80 4.54 14.56 4.95
N LEU A 81 3.36 14.70 5.55
CA LEU A 81 3.19 14.84 7.00
C LEU A 81 3.64 13.58 7.78
N ILE A 82 3.35 12.39 7.25
CA ILE A 82 3.83 11.12 7.84
C ILE A 82 5.36 11.06 7.79
N GLY A 83 5.97 11.38 6.65
CA GLY A 83 7.42 11.44 6.50
C GLY A 83 8.06 12.45 7.45
N LEU A 84 7.46 13.64 7.59
CA LEU A 84 7.89 14.64 8.57
C LEU A 84 7.79 14.12 9.99
N ARG A 85 6.73 13.40 10.36
CA ARG A 85 6.60 12.76 11.70
C ARG A 85 7.64 11.66 11.94
N MET A 86 8.06 10.94 10.91
CA MET A 86 9.09 9.90 11.05
C MET A 86 10.48 10.52 11.26
N ILE A 87 10.75 11.70 10.69
CA ILE A 87 12.02 12.43 10.86
C ILE A 87 12.03 13.28 12.13
N PHE A 88 10.92 13.97 12.41
CA PHE A 88 10.70 14.79 13.60
C PHE A 88 9.58 14.16 14.44
N PRO A 89 9.88 13.08 15.17
CA PRO A 89 8.93 12.52 16.11
C PRO A 89 8.55 13.61 17.14
N PRO A 90 7.24 13.83 17.40
CA PRO A 90 6.81 14.75 18.45
C PRO A 90 7.49 14.38 19.79
N PRO A 91 7.91 15.37 20.60
CA PRO A 91 8.56 15.13 21.89
C PRO A 91 7.60 14.63 22.99
N GLU A 92 6.59 13.85 22.65
CA GLU A 92 5.60 13.33 23.60
C GLU A 92 5.42 11.81 23.43
N GLY A 93 6.07 11.06 24.34
CA GLY A 93 5.71 9.67 24.71
C GLY A 93 6.27 8.56 23.83
#